data_AF-A0A6N8V093-F1
#
_entry.id   AF-A0A6N8V093-F1
#
_cell.length_a   1.000
_cell.length_b   1.000
_cell.length_c   1.000
_cell.angle_alpha   90.00
_cell.angle_beta   90.00
_cell.angle_gamma   90.00
#
_symmetry.space_group_name_H-M   'P 1'
#
loop_
_entity.id
_entity.type
_entity.pdbx_description
1 polymer ?
#
loop_
_entity_poly.entity_id
_entity_poly.type
_entity_poly.pdbx_seq_one_letter_code
_entity_poly.pdbx_strand_id
1 'polypeptide(L)'
;MWSVPPELGKLSSLISLGLEVNELTGAIPPALGNLASLNALDLAANNLTGSVPPELGALRRLRRLYLAANPGLSGPLPTSLANLRSLQEFQTGGTGLCAPSDARFLEWLKGVSTGRVARCADALAHAYLTQAVQSRAYPVPLVGGEKALLRVFLTAPGAANADIPPVRARFYVDDREVHVENIPGKPGPIPSEVQEGNLTTSANAEIPAHVVRPGLEMVIEPDPDGTLDPALGVARRIPETGRLAVEVRAMPRFDLTVIPFLWSEAPDSSVLDLAAGMAADPGGHELLVHVNTLLPVGNLVVTAHEPVVTSTNDGWALLAETEAIRAVEGGTGHYTGTIAGPFTGPFGVAKTPGRSSFSIPSALVLAHELGHNLNLDHAPCGTPGDPLYPYPDGSIGAWGYDSRFERLWPPDDSYDLMSYCGPKWISDHHFEQAFRFRVADGDAPGTATAGPDRSLLLWGGIGSDGQPYLEPAFVVDARPVLPESGGDYRIAGRTADGAKLFDLAFAMPEVADGDGRANFAFVVPVLAAWANDLANITLSGPGGSATLDEGTDRPMTILRDPRSGQVRAFLRDQASTLQVAADAAGKGFAREMEALFSRGIPGADAWRR
;
A
#
# COMPACT_ATOMS: atom_id res chain seq x y z
N MET A 1 -35.52 9.56 -27.22
CA MET A 1 -34.12 9.10 -27.13
C MET A 1 -33.28 10.11 -27.87
N TRP A 2 -32.43 10.85 -27.16
CA TRP A 2 -31.68 11.99 -27.71
C TRP A 2 -30.23 11.55 -27.94
N SER A 3 -29.64 11.92 -29.06
CA SER A 3 -28.21 11.69 -29.34
C SER A 3 -27.45 13.01 -29.33
N VAL A 4 -26.12 12.94 -29.22
CA VAL A 4 -25.27 14.12 -29.38
C VAL A 4 -25.36 14.59 -30.84
N PRO A 5 -25.82 15.82 -31.14
CA PRO A 5 -25.96 16.26 -32.51
C PRO A 5 -24.59 16.58 -33.13
N PRO A 6 -24.27 16.06 -34.33
CA PRO A 6 -22.99 16.34 -35.00
C PRO A 6 -22.79 17.83 -35.30
N GLU A 7 -23.86 18.62 -35.39
CA GLU A 7 -23.82 20.07 -35.60
C GLU A 7 -23.05 20.82 -34.51
N LEU A 8 -22.92 20.26 -33.30
CA LEU A 8 -22.09 20.83 -32.24
C LEU A 8 -20.64 21.02 -32.71
N GLY A 9 -20.14 20.16 -33.60
CA GLY A 9 -18.81 20.28 -34.20
C GLY A 9 -18.55 21.59 -34.97
N LYS A 10 -19.60 22.38 -35.27
CA LYS A 10 -19.46 23.68 -35.96
C LYS A 10 -19.10 24.82 -35.00
N LEU A 11 -19.14 24.60 -33.69
CA LEU A 11 -18.89 25.61 -32.66
C LEU A 11 -17.39 25.80 -32.41
N SER A 12 -16.62 26.25 -33.40
CA SER A 12 -15.14 26.30 -33.37
C SER A 12 -14.52 27.13 -32.23
N SER A 13 -15.29 28.05 -31.64
CA SER A 13 -14.89 28.86 -30.47
C SER A 13 -15.26 28.24 -29.13
N LEU A 14 -15.90 27.06 -29.11
CA LEU A 14 -16.34 26.40 -27.88
C LEU A 14 -15.14 25.98 -27.04
N ILE A 15 -15.16 26.34 -25.75
CA ILE A 15 -14.08 26.09 -24.79
C ILE A 15 -14.40 24.90 -23.88
N SER A 16 -15.66 24.71 -23.53
CA SER A 16 -16.12 23.63 -22.66
C SER A 16 -17.44 23.09 -23.16
N LEU A 17 -17.57 21.77 -23.21
CA LEU A 17 -18.81 21.07 -23.53
C LEU A 17 -19.06 20.04 -22.43
N GLY A 18 -20.04 20.30 -21.56
CA GLY A 18 -20.53 19.37 -20.55
C GLY A 18 -21.92 18.87 -20.93
N LEU A 19 -22.06 17.56 -21.05
CA LEU A 19 -23.30 16.83 -21.37
C LEU A 19 -23.52 15.66 -20.39
N GLU A 20 -22.83 15.69 -19.25
CA GLU A 20 -22.84 14.64 -18.25
C GLU A 20 -24.18 14.47 -17.54
N VAL A 21 -24.44 13.28 -17.02
CA VAL A 21 -25.65 12.94 -16.23
C VAL A 21 -26.93 13.20 -17.04
N ASN A 22 -26.99 12.58 -18.22
CA ASN A 22 -28.15 12.62 -19.11
C ASN A 22 -28.50 11.20 -19.61
N GLU A 23 -29.56 11.08 -20.41
CA GLU A 23 -29.97 9.83 -21.05
C GLU A 23 -29.57 9.80 -22.54
N LEU A 24 -28.45 10.42 -22.91
CA LEU A 24 -28.02 10.50 -24.30
C LEU A 24 -27.62 9.11 -24.82
N THR A 25 -28.05 8.77 -26.03
CA THR A 25 -27.78 7.49 -26.68
C THR A 25 -27.08 7.64 -28.02
N GLY A 26 -26.62 6.53 -28.59
CA GLY A 26 -25.91 6.50 -29.87
C GLY A 26 -24.42 6.81 -29.74
N ALA A 27 -23.75 6.88 -30.88
CA ALA A 27 -22.31 7.08 -30.93
C ALA A 27 -21.89 8.53 -30.71
N ILE A 28 -20.68 8.71 -30.19
CA ILE A 28 -20.03 10.02 -30.11
C ILE A 28 -19.79 10.51 -31.55
N PRO A 29 -20.30 11.70 -31.96
CA PRO A 29 -20.11 12.18 -33.31
C PRO A 29 -18.65 12.52 -33.60
N PRO A 30 -18.05 12.00 -34.70
CA PRO A 30 -16.71 12.38 -35.14
C PRO A 30 -16.53 13.90 -35.32
N ALA A 31 -17.61 14.61 -35.67
CA ALA A 31 -17.64 16.05 -35.86
C ALA A 31 -17.19 16.85 -34.62
N LEU A 32 -17.28 16.27 -33.41
CA LEU A 32 -16.75 16.91 -32.19
C LEU A 32 -15.22 17.13 -32.25
N GLY A 33 -14.49 16.36 -33.07
CA GLY A 33 -13.07 16.57 -33.33
C GLY A 33 -12.73 17.91 -33.99
N ASN A 34 -13.72 18.63 -34.53
CA ASN A 34 -13.54 19.95 -35.14
C ASN A 34 -13.45 21.11 -34.13
N LEU A 35 -13.69 20.85 -32.84
CA LEU A 35 -13.73 21.84 -31.78
C LEU A 35 -12.31 22.24 -31.31
N ALA A 36 -11.50 22.81 -32.20
CA ALA A 36 -10.07 23.06 -31.96
C ALA A 36 -9.74 23.94 -30.74
N SER A 37 -10.71 24.71 -30.22
CA SER A 37 -10.56 25.55 -29.02
C SER A 37 -10.97 24.85 -27.72
N LEU A 38 -11.47 23.62 -27.78
CA LEU A 38 -12.03 22.92 -26.64
C LEU A 38 -10.96 22.53 -25.62
N ASN A 39 -11.21 22.87 -24.36
CA ASN A 39 -10.39 22.54 -23.20
C ASN A 39 -11.01 21.43 -22.34
N ALA A 40 -12.33 21.27 -22.34
CA ALA A 40 -13.01 20.22 -21.59
C ALA A 40 -14.17 19.63 -22.38
N LEU A 41 -14.21 18.30 -22.44
CA LEU A 41 -15.30 17.51 -22.99
C LEU A 41 -15.75 16.50 -21.93
N ASP A 42 -16.95 16.71 -21.40
CA ASP A 42 -17.58 15.82 -20.44
C ASP A 42 -18.82 15.17 -21.07
N LEU A 43 -18.76 13.85 -21.23
CA LEU A 43 -19.82 13.00 -21.74
C LEU A 43 -20.18 11.90 -20.73
N ALA A 44 -19.75 12.02 -19.47
CA ALA A 44 -19.90 10.97 -18.48
C ALA A 44 -21.37 10.71 -18.08
N ALA A 45 -21.65 9.54 -17.50
CA ALA A 45 -22.98 9.18 -16.98
C ALA A 45 -24.11 9.38 -18.02
N ASN A 46 -23.98 8.65 -19.14
CA ASN A 46 -24.94 8.63 -20.24
C ASN A 46 -25.13 7.18 -20.75
N ASN A 47 -25.90 7.00 -21.82
CA ASN A 47 -26.12 5.72 -22.50
C ASN A 47 -25.47 5.68 -23.90
N LEU A 48 -24.31 6.33 -24.06
CA LEU A 48 -23.59 6.39 -25.33
C LEU A 48 -23.07 5.00 -25.70
N THR A 49 -23.02 4.72 -27.01
CA THR A 49 -22.67 3.40 -27.56
C THR A 49 -21.54 3.48 -28.60
N GLY A 50 -20.87 2.35 -28.84
CA GLY A 50 -19.86 2.24 -29.90
C GLY A 50 -18.46 2.71 -29.48
N SER A 51 -17.59 2.99 -30.46
CA SER A 51 -16.19 3.34 -30.21
C SER A 51 -15.96 4.85 -30.06
N VAL A 52 -14.83 5.21 -29.47
CA VAL A 52 -14.35 6.60 -29.44
C VAL A 52 -13.86 6.99 -30.85
N PRO A 53 -14.33 8.11 -31.44
CA PRO A 53 -13.88 8.55 -32.75
C PRO A 53 -12.39 8.98 -32.73
N PRO A 54 -11.56 8.52 -33.69
CA PRO A 54 -10.15 8.94 -33.78
C PRO A 54 -9.98 10.45 -33.99
N GLU A 55 -10.99 11.15 -34.50
CA GLU A 55 -11.03 12.59 -34.73
C GLU A 55 -10.89 13.39 -33.44
N LEU A 56 -11.26 12.84 -32.28
CA LEU A 56 -11.04 13.51 -30.99
C LEU A 56 -9.56 13.74 -30.71
N GLY A 57 -8.65 12.96 -31.32
CA GLY A 57 -7.20 13.19 -31.25
C GLY A 57 -6.73 14.51 -31.88
N ALA A 58 -7.59 15.22 -32.61
CA ALA A 58 -7.30 16.54 -33.16
C ALA A 58 -7.42 17.69 -32.14
N LEU A 59 -8.04 17.45 -30.98
CA LEU A 59 -8.35 18.46 -29.96
C LEU A 59 -7.13 18.83 -29.10
N ARG A 60 -6.07 19.38 -29.71
CA ARG A 60 -4.76 19.60 -29.06
C ARG A 60 -4.77 20.49 -27.80
N ARG A 61 -5.83 21.25 -27.56
CA ARG A 61 -6.02 22.10 -26.37
C ARG A 61 -6.77 21.41 -25.23
N LEU A 62 -7.33 20.23 -25.48
CA LEU A 62 -8.14 19.50 -24.52
C LEU A 62 -7.30 19.16 -23.29
N ARG A 63 -7.83 19.48 -22.11
CA ARG A 63 -7.25 19.21 -20.79
C ARG A 63 -8.02 18.14 -20.04
N ARG A 64 -9.33 18.04 -20.27
CA ARG A 64 -10.21 17.08 -19.59
C ARG A 64 -11.08 16.35 -20.61
N LEU A 65 -11.05 15.02 -20.55
CA LEU A 65 -11.89 14.14 -21.35
C LEU A 65 -12.53 13.11 -20.43
N TYR A 66 -13.84 13.23 -20.20
CA TYR A 66 -14.57 12.30 -19.34
C TYR A 66 -15.60 11.52 -20.17
N LEU A 67 -15.44 10.20 -20.19
CA LEU A 67 -16.28 9.24 -20.92
C LEU A 67 -16.90 8.20 -19.97
N ALA A 68 -16.63 8.31 -18.68
CA ALA A 68 -17.00 7.32 -17.67
C ALA A 68 -18.52 7.09 -17.57
N ALA A 69 -18.93 5.95 -17.00
CA ALA A 69 -20.32 5.57 -16.81
C ALA A 69 -21.16 5.64 -18.11
N ASN A 70 -20.61 5.09 -19.19
CA ASN A 70 -21.31 4.85 -20.44
C ASN A 70 -21.17 3.36 -20.80
N PRO A 71 -22.10 2.48 -20.34
CA PRO A 71 -21.95 1.03 -20.46
C PRO A 71 -21.93 0.54 -21.92
N GLY A 72 -22.44 1.33 -22.86
CA GLY A 72 -22.46 1.01 -24.28
C GLY A 72 -21.19 1.37 -25.04
N LEU A 73 -20.31 2.23 -24.48
CA LEU A 73 -19.04 2.57 -25.11
C LEU A 73 -18.10 1.38 -25.03
N SER A 74 -17.53 0.96 -26.15
CA SER A 74 -16.68 -0.23 -26.21
C SER A 74 -15.68 -0.22 -27.36
N GLY A 75 -14.66 -1.06 -27.25
CA GLY A 75 -13.63 -1.23 -28.28
C GLY A 75 -12.35 -0.44 -28.01
N PRO A 76 -11.38 -0.50 -28.94
CA PRO A 76 -10.07 0.11 -28.73
C PRO A 76 -10.15 1.63 -28.72
N LEU A 77 -9.46 2.23 -27.75
CA LEU A 77 -9.16 3.65 -27.73
C LEU A 77 -8.28 3.98 -28.95
N PRO A 78 -8.64 5.01 -29.75
CA PRO A 78 -7.83 5.40 -30.89
C PRO A 78 -6.43 5.83 -30.47
N THR A 79 -5.39 5.30 -31.12
CA THR A 79 -4.00 5.71 -30.88
C THR A 79 -3.77 7.20 -31.15
N SER A 80 -4.64 7.84 -31.93
CA SER A 80 -4.64 9.29 -32.17
C SER A 80 -4.85 10.13 -30.91
N LEU A 81 -5.45 9.58 -29.84
CA LEU A 81 -5.59 10.30 -28.57
C LEU A 81 -4.23 10.62 -27.93
N ALA A 82 -3.17 9.86 -28.25
CA ALA A 82 -1.80 10.18 -27.81
C ALA A 82 -1.26 11.52 -28.37
N ASN A 83 -1.99 12.16 -29.30
CA ASN A 83 -1.68 13.52 -29.75
C ASN A 83 -2.17 14.62 -28.81
N LEU A 84 -3.00 14.29 -27.81
CA LEU A 84 -3.54 15.21 -26.81
C LEU A 84 -2.49 15.51 -25.74
N ARG A 85 -1.49 16.33 -26.09
CA ARG A 85 -0.35 16.65 -25.23
C ARG A 85 -0.67 17.56 -24.05
N SER A 86 -1.83 18.21 -24.05
CA SER A 86 -2.30 19.07 -22.97
C SER A 86 -3.33 18.39 -22.07
N LEU A 87 -3.64 17.11 -22.33
CA LEU A 87 -4.58 16.37 -21.51
C LEU A 87 -3.98 16.14 -20.13
N GLN A 88 -4.77 16.42 -19.10
CA GLN A 88 -4.41 16.32 -17.70
C GLN A 88 -5.26 15.26 -17.01
N GLU A 89 -6.50 15.10 -17.44
CA GLU A 89 -7.44 14.16 -16.85
C GLU A 89 -8.20 13.40 -17.94
N PHE A 90 -8.18 12.07 -17.82
CA PHE A 90 -8.88 11.17 -18.71
C PHE A 90 -9.57 10.06 -17.93
N GLN A 91 -10.90 9.99 -18.02
CA GLN A 91 -11.74 9.03 -17.30
C GLN A 91 -12.56 8.16 -18.26
N THR A 92 -12.48 6.85 -18.10
CA THR A 92 -13.22 5.86 -18.91
C THR A 92 -13.88 4.76 -18.07
N GLY A 93 -13.90 4.90 -16.74
CA GLY A 93 -14.47 3.87 -15.84
C GLY A 93 -15.93 3.56 -16.16
N GLY A 94 -16.37 2.32 -15.98
CA GLY A 94 -17.76 1.93 -16.32
C GLY A 94 -18.07 1.96 -17.82
N THR A 95 -17.06 1.74 -18.68
CA THR A 95 -17.19 1.52 -20.12
C THR A 95 -16.52 0.20 -20.52
N GLY A 96 -16.78 -0.31 -21.72
CA GLY A 96 -16.04 -1.42 -22.35
C GLY A 96 -14.86 -0.96 -23.23
N LEU A 97 -14.37 0.28 -23.02
CA LEU A 97 -13.23 0.81 -23.78
C LEU A 97 -11.92 0.17 -23.31
N CYS A 98 -11.01 -0.06 -24.25
CA CYS A 98 -9.75 -0.72 -23.97
C CYS A 98 -8.54 -0.01 -24.58
N ALA A 99 -7.37 -0.11 -23.95
CA ALA A 99 -6.11 0.43 -24.42
C ALA A 99 -5.49 -0.48 -25.50
N PRO A 100 -5.15 0.04 -26.69
CA PRO A 100 -4.38 -0.69 -27.68
C PRO A 100 -2.96 -1.00 -27.19
N SER A 101 -2.29 -1.96 -27.84
CA SER A 101 -0.93 -2.41 -27.50
C SER A 101 0.20 -1.46 -27.93
N ASP A 102 -0.11 -0.31 -28.53
CA ASP A 102 0.88 0.67 -28.98
C ASP A 102 1.67 1.26 -27.79
N ALA A 103 3.00 1.08 -27.79
CA ALA A 103 3.86 1.46 -26.67
C ALA A 103 3.81 2.97 -26.37
N ARG A 104 3.75 3.81 -27.41
CA ARG A 104 3.69 5.27 -27.25
C ARG A 104 2.35 5.70 -26.66
N PHE A 105 1.27 5.05 -27.07
CA PHE A 105 -0.05 5.26 -26.51
C PHE A 105 -0.11 4.86 -25.03
N LEU A 106 0.42 3.69 -24.67
CA LEU A 106 0.45 3.23 -23.28
C LEU A 106 1.25 4.18 -22.38
N GLU A 107 2.38 4.70 -22.86
CA GLU A 107 3.16 5.70 -22.13
C GLU A 107 2.40 7.02 -21.96
N TRP A 108 1.74 7.50 -23.01
CA TRP A 108 0.87 8.68 -22.91
C TRP A 108 -0.28 8.45 -21.91
N LEU A 109 -0.92 7.29 -21.96
CA LEU A 109 -2.07 6.96 -21.12
C LEU A 109 -1.71 6.97 -19.63
N LYS A 110 -0.54 6.43 -19.27
CA LYS A 110 0.00 6.47 -17.90
C LYS A 110 0.10 7.88 -17.33
N GLY A 111 0.40 8.86 -18.18
CA GLY A 111 0.57 10.25 -17.76
C GLY A 111 -0.73 11.05 -17.62
N VAL A 112 -1.87 10.55 -18.11
CA VAL A 112 -3.12 11.34 -18.21
C VAL A 112 -4.35 10.64 -17.62
N SER A 113 -4.32 9.32 -17.45
CA SER A 113 -5.47 8.57 -16.96
C SER A 113 -5.56 8.62 -15.44
N THR A 114 -6.72 9.00 -14.93
CA THR A 114 -7.01 9.03 -13.49
C THR A 114 -7.70 7.73 -13.01
N GLY A 115 -7.82 6.72 -13.89
CA GLY A 115 -8.47 5.44 -13.59
C GLY A 115 -7.85 4.28 -14.39
N ARG A 116 -8.32 3.06 -14.15
CA ARG A 116 -7.84 1.87 -14.87
C ARG A 116 -8.49 1.76 -16.24
N VAL A 117 -7.67 1.57 -17.27
CA VAL A 117 -8.12 1.26 -18.64
C VAL A 117 -7.65 -0.14 -18.98
N ALA A 118 -8.61 -1.05 -19.23
CA ALA A 118 -8.29 -2.42 -19.58
C ALA A 118 -7.52 -2.48 -20.91
N ARG A 119 -6.55 -3.38 -21.08
CA ARG A 119 -5.94 -3.65 -22.39
C ARG A 119 -6.96 -4.32 -23.31
N CYS A 120 -6.88 -4.01 -24.60
CA CYS A 120 -7.70 -4.71 -25.56
C CYS A 120 -7.33 -6.19 -25.58
N ALA A 121 -8.37 -7.03 -25.50
CA ALA A 121 -8.24 -8.47 -25.65
C ALA A 121 -7.65 -8.78 -27.02
N ASP A 122 -6.40 -9.24 -27.07
CA ASP A 122 -5.90 -9.93 -28.26
C ASP A 122 -6.59 -11.31 -28.32
N ALA A 123 -7.21 -11.62 -29.45
CA ALA A 123 -8.21 -12.70 -29.53
C ALA A 123 -7.60 -14.10 -29.68
N LEU A 124 -6.33 -14.20 -30.09
CA LEU A 124 -5.73 -15.47 -30.55
C LEU A 124 -4.56 -15.99 -29.70
N ALA A 125 -3.85 -15.12 -28.98
CA ALA A 125 -2.85 -15.54 -28.00
C ALA A 125 -2.48 -14.40 -27.04
N HIS A 126 -2.14 -14.74 -25.81
CA HIS A 126 -1.74 -13.77 -24.80
C HIS A 126 -0.63 -14.31 -23.91
N ALA A 127 0.29 -13.46 -23.46
CA ALA A 127 1.32 -13.84 -22.51
C ALA A 127 1.60 -12.71 -21.53
N TYR A 128 1.73 -13.05 -20.26
CA TYR A 128 2.15 -12.13 -19.21
C TYR A 128 2.93 -12.87 -18.12
N LEU A 129 3.60 -12.09 -17.28
CA LEU A 129 4.20 -12.55 -16.03
C LEU A 129 3.31 -12.12 -14.87
N THR A 130 3.15 -12.98 -13.86
CA THR A 130 2.33 -12.70 -12.67
C THR A 130 3.07 -13.02 -11.38
N GLN A 131 2.76 -12.25 -10.33
CA GLN A 131 3.12 -12.52 -8.94
C GLN A 131 1.83 -12.74 -8.15
N ALA A 132 1.59 -11.98 -7.07
CA ALA A 132 0.39 -12.10 -6.24
C ALA A 132 -0.91 -11.89 -7.02
N VAL A 133 -0.89 -10.98 -8.00
CA VAL A 133 -2.06 -10.57 -8.76
C VAL A 133 -1.84 -10.86 -10.24
N GLN A 134 -2.82 -11.52 -10.82
CA GLN A 134 -2.88 -12.01 -12.19
C GLN A 134 -4.03 -11.35 -12.94
N SER A 135 -3.70 -10.48 -13.90
CA SER A 135 -4.72 -9.82 -14.72
C SER A 135 -4.25 -9.64 -16.15
N ARG A 136 -5.01 -10.19 -17.10
CA ARG A 136 -4.89 -9.88 -18.53
C ARG A 136 -5.39 -8.48 -18.88
N ALA A 137 -6.45 -8.05 -18.20
CA ALA A 137 -7.14 -6.80 -18.49
C ALA A 137 -6.32 -5.61 -17.97
N TYR A 138 -5.78 -5.71 -16.77
CA TYR A 138 -5.05 -4.62 -16.12
C TYR A 138 -3.62 -5.08 -15.84
N PRO A 139 -2.61 -4.60 -16.58
CA PRO A 139 -1.23 -5.02 -16.35
C PRO A 139 -0.81 -4.61 -14.94
N VAL A 140 -0.58 -5.59 -14.06
CA VAL A 140 -0.09 -5.34 -12.71
C VAL A 140 1.44 -5.31 -12.75
N PRO A 141 2.08 -4.27 -12.18
CA PRO A 141 3.54 -4.19 -12.17
C PRO A 141 4.14 -5.26 -11.26
N LEU A 142 5.33 -5.74 -11.64
CA LEU A 142 6.06 -6.75 -10.88
C LEU A 142 7.11 -6.12 -9.96
N VAL A 143 7.26 -6.71 -8.78
CA VAL A 143 8.40 -6.46 -7.89
C VAL A 143 9.63 -7.14 -8.49
N GLY A 144 10.65 -6.35 -8.81
CA GLY A 144 11.91 -6.84 -9.35
C GLY A 144 12.74 -7.56 -8.31
N GLY A 145 13.52 -8.55 -8.75
CA GLY A 145 14.29 -9.42 -7.85
C GLY A 145 13.47 -10.53 -7.20
N GLU A 146 12.21 -10.70 -7.61
CA GLU A 146 11.32 -11.74 -7.15
C GLU A 146 10.93 -12.66 -8.31
N LYS A 147 10.62 -13.93 -8.02
CA LYS A 147 10.14 -14.87 -9.03
C LYS A 147 8.80 -14.41 -9.61
N ALA A 148 8.50 -14.83 -10.83
CA ALA A 148 7.19 -14.60 -11.46
C ALA A 148 6.77 -15.81 -12.29
N LEU A 149 5.48 -16.10 -12.33
CA LEU A 149 4.93 -17.13 -13.20
C LEU A 149 4.71 -16.55 -14.60
N LEU A 150 5.40 -17.08 -15.60
CA LEU A 150 5.04 -16.86 -17.00
C LEU A 150 3.79 -17.67 -17.31
N ARG A 151 2.77 -17.01 -17.86
CA ARG A 151 1.58 -17.66 -18.40
C ARG A 151 1.43 -17.32 -19.87
N VAL A 152 1.38 -18.36 -20.69
CA VAL A 152 1.15 -18.27 -22.14
C VAL A 152 -0.16 -18.97 -22.48
N PHE A 153 -1.11 -18.18 -22.96
CA PHE A 153 -2.43 -18.61 -23.38
C PHE A 153 -2.46 -18.69 -24.90
N LEU A 154 -2.75 -19.88 -25.40
CA LEU A 154 -2.95 -20.14 -26.83
C LEU A 154 -4.43 -20.43 -27.03
N THR A 155 -5.04 -19.78 -28.02
CA THR A 155 -6.43 -20.06 -28.37
C THR A 155 -6.55 -20.40 -29.85
N ALA A 156 -7.40 -21.38 -30.16
CA ALA A 156 -7.69 -21.77 -31.53
C ALA A 156 -9.05 -22.47 -31.58
N PRO A 157 -10.11 -21.78 -32.06
CA PRO A 157 -11.47 -22.35 -32.14
C PRO A 157 -11.56 -23.67 -32.93
N GLY A 158 -10.65 -23.93 -33.86
CA GLY A 158 -10.59 -25.16 -34.66
C GLY A 158 -9.69 -26.27 -34.11
N ALA A 159 -9.01 -26.06 -32.96
CA ALA A 159 -7.95 -26.94 -32.46
C ALA A 159 -8.36 -27.76 -31.23
N ALA A 160 -9.66 -28.04 -31.06
CA ALA A 160 -10.20 -28.75 -29.89
C ALA A 160 -9.69 -30.20 -29.70
N ASN A 161 -8.89 -30.74 -30.64
CA ASN A 161 -8.26 -32.05 -30.54
C ASN A 161 -6.72 -31.98 -30.65
N ALA A 162 -6.14 -30.78 -30.73
CA ALA A 162 -4.70 -30.59 -30.80
C ALA A 162 -4.15 -30.35 -29.40
N ASP A 163 -2.99 -30.95 -29.13
CA ASP A 163 -2.26 -30.74 -27.89
C ASP A 163 -1.70 -29.31 -27.81
N ILE A 164 -1.53 -28.81 -26.59
CA ILE A 164 -0.82 -27.54 -26.36
C ILE A 164 0.65 -27.75 -26.80
N PRO A 165 1.14 -27.01 -27.81
CA PRO A 165 2.48 -27.21 -28.36
C PRO A 165 3.57 -26.77 -27.37
N PRO A 166 4.83 -27.18 -27.59
CA PRO A 166 5.95 -26.58 -26.88
C PRO A 166 6.00 -25.07 -27.11
N VAL A 167 6.49 -24.33 -26.12
CA VAL A 167 6.61 -22.87 -26.17
C VAL A 167 8.04 -22.48 -25.82
N ARG A 168 8.65 -21.60 -26.61
CA ARG A 168 9.94 -20.98 -26.27
C ARG A 168 9.73 -19.52 -25.91
N ALA A 169 10.08 -19.14 -24.69
CA ALA A 169 10.05 -17.75 -24.23
C ALA A 169 11.48 -17.21 -24.14
N ARG A 170 11.74 -16.05 -24.73
CA ARG A 170 13.04 -15.36 -24.71
C ARG A 170 12.87 -14.03 -24.00
N PHE A 171 13.76 -13.75 -23.06
CA PHE A 171 13.74 -12.56 -22.23
C PHE A 171 14.94 -11.68 -22.54
N TYR A 172 14.71 -10.36 -22.58
CA TYR A 172 15.70 -9.37 -22.96
C TYR A 172 15.74 -8.24 -21.93
N VAL A 173 16.92 -7.69 -21.70
CA VAL A 173 17.14 -6.44 -20.93
C VAL A 173 18.22 -5.66 -21.66
N ASP A 174 17.99 -4.38 -21.92
CA ASP A 174 18.91 -3.50 -22.67
C ASP A 174 19.35 -4.12 -24.01
N ASP A 175 18.38 -4.63 -24.77
CA ASP A 175 18.55 -5.34 -26.05
C ASP A 175 19.36 -6.64 -26.04
N ARG A 176 19.79 -7.11 -24.86
CA ARG A 176 20.52 -8.38 -24.72
C ARG A 176 19.59 -9.49 -24.26
N GLU A 177 19.67 -10.65 -24.90
CA GLU A 177 18.98 -11.86 -24.40
C GLU A 177 19.63 -12.27 -23.07
N VAL A 178 18.82 -12.38 -22.02
CA VAL A 178 19.26 -12.69 -20.66
C VAL A 178 18.79 -14.04 -20.16
N HIS A 179 17.69 -14.56 -20.71
CA HIS A 179 17.13 -15.86 -20.33
C HIS A 179 16.31 -16.45 -21.47
N VAL A 180 16.31 -17.77 -21.58
CA VAL A 180 15.44 -18.53 -22.48
C VAL A 180 14.78 -19.65 -21.70
N GLU A 181 13.46 -19.69 -21.74
CA GLU A 181 12.64 -20.70 -21.09
C GLU A 181 11.99 -21.59 -22.16
N ASN A 182 12.21 -22.90 -22.10
CA ASN A 182 11.58 -23.86 -23.00
C ASN A 182 10.52 -24.65 -22.23
N ILE A 183 9.26 -24.33 -22.50
CA ILE A 183 8.11 -24.97 -21.86
C ILE A 183 7.71 -26.18 -22.71
N PRO A 184 7.68 -27.40 -22.14
CA PRO A 184 7.27 -28.58 -22.88
C PRO A 184 5.80 -28.50 -23.27
N GLY A 185 5.46 -29.09 -24.42
CA GLY A 185 4.09 -29.28 -24.84
C GLY A 185 3.33 -30.20 -23.87
N LYS A 186 2.01 -30.04 -23.81
CA LYS A 186 1.15 -30.74 -22.84
C LYS A 186 -0.02 -31.40 -23.55
N PRO A 187 -0.38 -32.64 -23.18
CA PRO A 187 -1.60 -33.26 -23.69
C PRO A 187 -2.84 -32.45 -23.28
N GLY A 188 -3.76 -32.26 -24.21
CA GLY A 188 -5.04 -31.59 -23.94
C GLY A 188 -5.37 -30.49 -24.94
N PRO A 189 -6.66 -30.20 -25.15
CA PRO A 189 -7.12 -29.37 -26.24
C PRO A 189 -6.65 -27.93 -26.08
N ILE A 190 -6.19 -27.33 -27.19
CA ILE A 190 -6.03 -25.88 -27.27
C ILE A 190 -7.42 -25.24 -27.10
N PRO A 191 -7.65 -24.40 -26.08
CA PRO A 191 -8.95 -23.78 -25.85
C PRO A 191 -9.41 -22.89 -27.01
N SER A 192 -10.72 -22.72 -27.16
CA SER A 192 -11.28 -21.71 -28.09
C SER A 192 -11.14 -20.28 -27.57
N GLU A 193 -10.93 -20.11 -26.27
CA GLU A 193 -10.81 -18.83 -25.59
C GLU A 193 -9.85 -18.91 -24.38
N VAL A 194 -9.35 -17.76 -23.94
CA VAL A 194 -8.42 -17.67 -22.81
C VAL A 194 -9.14 -18.05 -21.52
N GLN A 195 -8.58 -18.98 -20.75
CA GLN A 195 -9.10 -19.40 -19.44
C GLN A 195 -8.11 -19.08 -18.32
N GLU A 196 -8.16 -17.87 -17.78
CA GLU A 196 -7.23 -17.43 -16.71
C GLU A 196 -7.38 -18.24 -15.42
N GLY A 197 -8.57 -18.74 -15.12
CA GLY A 197 -8.86 -19.55 -13.93
C GLY A 197 -8.35 -20.98 -13.96
N ASN A 198 -7.66 -21.40 -15.01
CA ASN A 198 -7.19 -22.78 -15.16
C ASN A 198 -5.71 -22.81 -15.58
N LEU A 199 -4.85 -23.38 -14.72
CA LEU A 199 -3.42 -23.51 -15.02
C LEU A 199 -3.15 -24.57 -16.11
N THR A 200 -4.01 -25.57 -16.29
CA THR A 200 -3.76 -26.68 -17.24
C THR A 200 -3.95 -26.27 -18.69
N THR A 201 -4.73 -25.22 -18.96
CA THR A 201 -5.06 -24.71 -20.30
C THR A 201 -4.06 -23.68 -20.83
N SER A 202 -2.91 -23.54 -20.16
CA SER A 202 -1.85 -22.59 -20.49
C SER A 202 -0.47 -23.24 -20.39
N ALA A 203 0.47 -22.77 -21.19
CA ALA A 203 1.87 -23.10 -21.03
C ALA A 203 2.44 -22.17 -19.95
N ASN A 204 2.99 -22.76 -18.88
CA ASN A 204 3.45 -22.00 -17.71
C ASN A 204 4.88 -22.39 -17.35
N ALA A 205 5.65 -21.43 -16.85
CA ALA A 205 6.97 -21.65 -16.28
C ALA A 205 7.29 -20.60 -15.22
N GLU A 206 7.97 -21.00 -14.15
CA GLU A 206 8.50 -20.06 -13.17
C GLU A 206 9.74 -19.37 -13.75
N ILE A 207 9.70 -18.04 -13.83
CA ILE A 207 10.83 -17.22 -14.28
C ILE A 207 11.65 -16.82 -13.05
N PRO A 208 12.97 -17.08 -13.06
CA PRO A 208 13.83 -16.78 -11.92
C PRO A 208 13.87 -15.29 -11.56
N ALA A 209 13.98 -15.00 -10.26
CA ALA A 209 14.12 -13.67 -9.69
C ALA A 209 15.15 -12.75 -10.38
N HIS A 210 16.31 -13.30 -10.77
CA HIS A 210 17.39 -12.52 -11.39
C HIS A 210 17.07 -12.06 -12.82
N VAL A 211 16.06 -12.66 -13.47
CA VAL A 211 15.55 -12.27 -14.80
C VAL A 211 14.50 -11.16 -14.66
N VAL A 212 13.66 -11.22 -13.61
CA VAL A 212 12.60 -10.24 -13.33
C VAL A 212 13.22 -8.96 -12.78
N ARG A 213 13.61 -8.05 -13.68
CA ARG A 213 14.26 -6.76 -13.33
C ARG A 213 13.81 -5.62 -14.24
N PRO A 214 14.01 -4.35 -13.85
CA PRO A 214 13.63 -3.19 -14.68
C PRO A 214 14.21 -3.28 -16.10
N GLY A 215 13.41 -2.87 -17.10
CA GLY A 215 13.77 -2.94 -18.51
C GLY A 215 13.54 -4.31 -19.17
N LEU A 216 12.86 -5.24 -18.47
CA LEU A 216 12.54 -6.56 -19.00
C LEU A 216 11.57 -6.48 -20.19
N GLU A 217 11.93 -7.16 -21.27
CA GLU A 217 11.08 -7.42 -22.42
C GLU A 217 11.04 -8.92 -22.72
N MET A 218 9.99 -9.40 -23.36
CA MET A 218 9.87 -10.80 -23.75
C MET A 218 9.34 -11.02 -25.16
N VAL A 219 9.73 -12.16 -25.73
CA VAL A 219 9.23 -12.72 -26.99
C VAL A 219 8.85 -14.17 -26.73
N ILE A 220 7.63 -14.54 -27.08
CA ILE A 220 7.12 -15.90 -26.97
C ILE A 220 6.99 -16.48 -28.38
N GLU A 221 7.47 -17.69 -28.57
CA GLU A 221 7.41 -18.44 -29.82
C GLU A 221 6.66 -19.77 -29.53
N PRO A 222 5.33 -19.78 -29.68
CA PRO A 222 4.56 -21.03 -29.63
C PRO A 222 4.89 -21.93 -30.81
N ASP A 223 4.95 -23.23 -30.57
CA ASP A 223 5.29 -24.25 -31.57
C ASP A 223 6.57 -23.92 -32.36
N PRO A 224 7.72 -23.75 -31.68
CA PRO A 224 8.98 -23.35 -32.32
C PRO A 224 9.47 -24.35 -33.37
N ASP A 225 8.97 -25.60 -33.32
CA ASP A 225 9.32 -26.68 -34.24
C ASP A 225 8.32 -26.83 -35.41
N GLY A 226 7.21 -26.08 -35.40
CA GLY A 226 6.21 -26.07 -36.48
C GLY A 226 5.42 -27.38 -36.61
N THR A 227 5.08 -28.01 -35.50
CA THR A 227 4.38 -29.29 -35.44
C THR A 227 2.87 -29.19 -35.65
N LEU A 228 2.28 -28.03 -35.39
CA LEU A 228 0.85 -27.79 -35.56
C LEU A 228 0.48 -27.46 -37.00
N ASP A 229 -0.72 -27.89 -37.41
CA ASP A 229 -1.31 -27.49 -38.69
C ASP A 229 -1.49 -25.96 -38.72
N PRO A 230 -0.86 -25.25 -39.68
CA PRO A 230 -1.01 -23.80 -39.81
C PRO A 230 -2.47 -23.35 -39.95
N ALA A 231 -3.36 -24.20 -40.45
CA ALA A 231 -4.79 -23.91 -40.61
C ALA A 231 -5.53 -23.76 -39.25
N LEU A 232 -4.95 -24.21 -38.15
CA LEU A 232 -5.52 -24.05 -36.81
C LEU A 232 -5.48 -22.60 -36.31
N GLY A 233 -4.67 -21.74 -36.93
CA GLY A 233 -4.62 -20.31 -36.61
C GLY A 233 -3.97 -19.97 -35.26
N VAL A 234 -3.22 -20.91 -34.67
CA VAL A 234 -2.45 -20.66 -33.44
C VAL A 234 -1.34 -19.64 -33.73
N ALA A 235 -1.22 -18.61 -32.88
CA ALA A 235 -0.19 -17.60 -33.03
C ALA A 235 1.22 -18.23 -32.97
N ARG A 236 2.09 -17.87 -33.92
CA ARG A 236 3.48 -18.36 -33.97
C ARG A 236 4.47 -17.49 -33.19
N ARG A 237 4.03 -16.31 -32.77
CA ARG A 237 4.87 -15.34 -32.05
C ARG A 237 4.02 -14.35 -31.25
N ILE A 238 4.44 -14.02 -30.03
CA ILE A 238 3.84 -13.00 -29.18
C ILE A 238 4.95 -12.07 -28.66
N PRO A 239 4.87 -10.75 -28.90
CA PRO A 239 3.97 -10.10 -29.86
C PRO A 239 4.32 -10.51 -31.30
N GLU A 240 3.44 -10.27 -32.28
CA GLU A 240 3.72 -10.60 -33.69
C GLU A 240 4.99 -9.92 -34.22
N THR A 241 5.24 -8.69 -33.78
CA THR A 241 6.43 -7.88 -34.12
C THR A 241 7.01 -7.22 -32.87
N GLY A 242 8.31 -6.94 -32.86
CA GLY A 242 8.99 -6.32 -31.71
C GLY A 242 9.07 -7.24 -30.49
N ARG A 243 9.07 -6.65 -29.29
CA ARG A 243 9.09 -7.35 -28.01
C ARG A 243 8.00 -6.78 -27.09
N LEU A 244 7.50 -7.60 -26.18
CA LEU A 244 6.52 -7.18 -25.18
C LEU A 244 7.27 -6.67 -23.94
N ALA A 245 7.15 -5.38 -23.65
CA ALA A 245 7.69 -4.80 -22.43
C ALA A 245 6.91 -5.30 -21.20
N VAL A 246 7.66 -5.66 -20.15
CA VAL A 246 7.13 -6.09 -18.85
C VAL A 246 7.41 -4.98 -17.84
N GLU A 247 6.36 -4.53 -17.14
CA GLU A 247 6.54 -3.51 -16.12
C GLU A 247 7.11 -4.12 -14.84
N VAL A 248 8.40 -3.87 -14.61
CA VAL A 248 9.11 -4.31 -13.41
C VAL A 248 9.73 -3.10 -12.73
N ARG A 249 9.59 -2.99 -11.40
CA ARG A 249 10.28 -1.96 -10.60
C ARG A 249 11.13 -2.59 -9.52
N ALA A 250 12.31 -2.02 -9.30
CA ALA A 250 13.04 -2.28 -8.07
C ALA A 250 12.30 -1.61 -6.91
N MET A 251 12.06 -2.35 -5.83
CA MET A 251 11.48 -1.77 -4.61
C MET A 251 12.58 -1.18 -3.74
N PRO A 252 12.33 -0.03 -3.08
CA PRO A 252 13.24 0.45 -2.05
C PRO A 252 13.33 -0.56 -0.90
N ARG A 253 14.34 -0.43 -0.05
CA ARG A 253 14.43 -1.29 1.14
C ARG A 253 13.19 -1.11 2.03
N PHE A 254 12.62 -2.20 2.56
CA PHE A 254 11.56 -2.16 3.56
C PHE A 254 12.13 -2.56 4.91
N ASP A 255 12.45 -1.56 5.75
CA ASP A 255 12.92 -1.80 7.11
C ASP A 255 11.72 -1.95 8.06
N LEU A 256 11.56 -3.15 8.62
CA LEU A 256 10.55 -3.48 9.64
C LEU A 256 11.25 -3.79 10.96
N THR A 257 10.90 -3.06 12.01
CA THR A 257 11.30 -3.36 13.38
C THR A 257 10.13 -4.03 14.11
N VAL A 258 10.36 -5.23 14.63
CA VAL A 258 9.36 -5.97 15.42
C VAL A 258 9.66 -5.76 16.90
N ILE A 259 8.71 -5.22 17.66
CA ILE A 259 8.82 -4.99 19.09
C ILE A 259 8.09 -6.12 19.84
N PRO A 260 8.81 -7.05 20.48
CA PRO A 260 8.19 -8.04 21.33
C PRO A 260 7.82 -7.41 22.69
N PHE A 261 6.52 -7.26 22.94
CA PHE A 261 5.98 -6.81 24.22
C PHE A 261 5.80 -7.98 25.18
N LEU A 262 6.23 -7.79 26.42
CA LEU A 262 5.99 -8.70 27.54
C LEU A 262 5.08 -8.01 28.55
N TRP A 263 3.84 -8.48 28.67
CA TRP A 263 2.94 -7.93 29.67
C TRP A 263 3.39 -8.30 31.08
N SER A 264 3.52 -7.31 31.95
CA SER A 264 4.17 -7.47 33.25
C SER A 264 3.43 -8.40 34.23
N GLU A 265 2.12 -8.56 34.07
CA GLU A 265 1.33 -9.44 34.97
C GLU A 265 1.35 -10.91 34.54
N ALA A 266 1.48 -11.18 33.24
CA ALA A 266 1.56 -12.53 32.68
C ALA A 266 2.45 -12.55 31.42
N PRO A 267 3.78 -12.45 31.58
CA PRO A 267 4.69 -12.36 30.44
C PRO A 267 4.76 -13.69 29.70
N ASP A 268 4.67 -13.64 28.37
CA ASP A 268 4.86 -14.79 27.49
C ASP A 268 6.13 -14.60 26.66
N SER A 269 7.19 -15.33 27.00
CA SER A 269 8.49 -15.22 26.34
C SER A 269 8.54 -15.84 24.94
N SER A 270 7.52 -16.57 24.51
CA SER A 270 7.49 -17.13 23.15
C SER A 270 7.51 -16.04 22.06
N VAL A 271 7.03 -14.84 22.37
CA VAL A 271 7.08 -13.68 21.47
C VAL A 271 8.51 -13.28 21.08
N LEU A 272 9.51 -13.61 21.91
CA LEU A 272 10.92 -13.32 21.64
C LEU A 272 11.45 -14.20 20.50
N ASP A 273 11.14 -15.49 20.56
CA ASP A 273 11.52 -16.46 19.54
C ASP A 273 10.82 -16.13 18.21
N LEU A 274 9.57 -15.66 18.25
CA LEU A 274 8.83 -15.20 17.06
C LEU A 274 9.50 -13.98 16.42
N ALA A 275 9.85 -12.96 17.21
CA ALA A 275 10.52 -11.76 16.69
C ALA A 275 11.91 -12.09 16.14
N ALA A 276 12.70 -12.90 16.86
CA ALA A 276 14.01 -13.34 16.42
C ALA A 276 13.93 -14.21 15.16
N GLY A 277 12.95 -15.10 15.06
CA GLY A 277 12.70 -15.92 13.88
C GLY A 277 12.38 -15.09 12.63
N MET A 278 11.52 -14.08 12.77
CA MET A 278 11.22 -13.14 11.68
C MET A 278 12.46 -12.36 11.22
N ALA A 279 13.34 -11.96 12.14
CA ALA A 279 14.59 -11.29 11.79
C ALA A 279 15.64 -12.22 11.15
N ALA A 280 15.68 -13.48 11.58
CA ALA A 280 16.63 -14.48 11.07
C ALA A 280 16.27 -14.98 9.67
N ASP A 281 14.96 -15.09 9.37
CA ASP A 281 14.47 -15.51 8.06
C ASP A 281 13.30 -14.63 7.56
N PRO A 282 13.57 -13.36 7.16
CA PRO A 282 12.52 -12.46 6.70
C PRO A 282 11.73 -12.97 5.50
N GLY A 283 12.35 -13.81 4.67
CA GLY A 283 11.73 -14.36 3.45
C GLY A 283 10.88 -15.61 3.67
N GLY A 284 11.27 -16.46 4.63
CA GLY A 284 10.65 -17.77 4.85
C GLY A 284 9.87 -17.94 6.16
N HIS A 285 9.92 -16.99 7.10
CA HIS A 285 9.23 -17.11 8.38
C HIS A 285 7.70 -17.14 8.23
N GLU A 286 7.02 -18.03 8.96
CA GLU A 286 5.58 -18.28 8.81
C GLU A 286 4.70 -17.04 9.05
N LEU A 287 5.07 -16.19 10.02
CA LEU A 287 4.35 -14.94 10.29
C LEU A 287 4.51 -13.87 9.20
N LEU A 288 5.55 -13.95 8.37
CA LEU A 288 5.78 -13.01 7.28
C LEU A 288 5.25 -13.54 5.94
N VAL A 289 4.67 -14.73 5.93
CA VAL A 289 4.32 -15.40 4.67
C VAL A 289 3.31 -14.60 3.85
N HIS A 290 2.30 -13.98 4.47
CA HIS A 290 1.35 -13.12 3.78
C HIS A 290 1.93 -11.74 3.46
N VAL A 291 2.85 -11.22 4.27
CA VAL A 291 3.58 -9.98 3.96
C VAL A 291 4.37 -10.14 2.66
N ASN A 292 5.11 -11.25 2.53
CA ASN A 292 5.92 -11.53 1.33
C ASN A 292 5.09 -11.96 0.11
N THR A 293 3.93 -12.60 0.33
CA THR A 293 3.12 -13.14 -0.78
C THR A 293 2.10 -12.13 -1.30
N LEU A 294 1.52 -11.28 -0.43
CA LEU A 294 0.39 -10.42 -0.77
C LEU A 294 0.81 -8.96 -0.93
N LEU A 295 1.75 -8.45 -0.14
CA LEU A 295 2.16 -7.05 -0.24
C LEU A 295 3.35 -6.88 -1.19
N PRO A 296 3.44 -5.76 -1.93
CA PRO A 296 4.60 -5.45 -2.75
C PRO A 296 5.76 -4.90 -1.89
N VAL A 297 6.16 -5.64 -0.85
CA VAL A 297 7.21 -5.19 0.09
C VAL A 297 8.54 -5.05 -0.63
N GLY A 298 9.05 -6.16 -1.21
CA GLY A 298 10.36 -6.26 -1.85
C GLY A 298 11.53 -5.85 -0.93
N ASN A 299 12.67 -6.55 -0.98
CA ASN A 299 13.85 -6.19 -0.17
C ASN A 299 13.51 -5.95 1.31
N LEU A 300 12.75 -6.89 1.90
CA LEU A 300 12.32 -6.86 3.29
C LEU A 300 13.51 -7.13 4.22
N VAL A 301 13.76 -6.21 5.14
CA VAL A 301 14.74 -6.37 6.22
C VAL A 301 14.02 -6.24 7.54
N VAL A 302 14.12 -7.29 8.36
CA VAL A 302 13.48 -7.34 9.68
C VAL A 302 14.53 -7.21 10.77
N THR A 303 14.27 -6.31 11.71
CA THR A 303 15.04 -6.16 12.95
C THR A 303 14.18 -6.58 14.13
N ALA A 304 14.64 -7.57 14.89
CA ALA A 304 14.04 -7.88 16.18
C ALA A 304 14.51 -6.85 17.20
N HIS A 305 13.59 -6.06 17.73
CA HIS A 305 13.87 -5.15 18.83
C HIS A 305 14.09 -5.94 20.13
N GLU A 306 14.81 -5.35 21.08
CA GLU A 306 14.91 -5.93 22.42
C GLU A 306 13.52 -6.01 23.10
N PRO A 307 13.27 -6.96 24.00
CA PRO A 307 11.98 -7.05 24.66
C PRO A 307 11.63 -5.78 25.44
N VAL A 308 10.37 -5.38 25.31
CA VAL A 308 9.79 -4.27 26.06
C VAL A 308 8.78 -4.82 27.05
N VAL A 309 9.07 -4.66 28.34
CA VAL A 309 8.10 -4.98 29.40
C VAL A 309 7.07 -3.86 29.49
N THR A 310 5.79 -4.20 29.46
CA THR A 310 4.71 -3.22 29.46
C THR A 310 3.68 -3.55 30.54
N SER A 311 3.12 -2.51 31.17
CA SER A 311 2.04 -2.67 32.15
C SER A 311 0.65 -2.93 31.52
N THR A 312 0.52 -2.79 30.21
CA THR A 312 -0.75 -3.01 29.50
C THR A 312 -0.70 -4.24 28.62
N ASN A 313 -1.86 -4.84 28.36
CA ASN A 313 -2.05 -5.83 27.31
C ASN A 313 -3.17 -5.43 26.33
N ASP A 314 -3.54 -4.14 26.30
CA ASP A 314 -4.53 -3.59 25.38
C ASP A 314 -3.90 -3.16 24.04
N GLY A 315 -4.43 -3.62 22.92
CA GLY A 315 -3.89 -3.36 21.59
C GLY A 315 -3.77 -1.88 21.21
N TRP A 316 -4.71 -1.02 21.64
CA TRP A 316 -4.65 0.43 21.37
C TRP A 316 -3.50 1.10 22.14
N ALA A 317 -3.33 0.71 23.40
CA ALA A 317 -2.24 1.20 24.22
C ALA A 317 -0.88 0.69 23.72
N LEU A 318 -0.81 -0.56 23.24
CA LEU A 318 0.41 -1.12 22.65
C LEU A 318 0.80 -0.45 21.33
N LEU A 319 -0.16 0.00 20.52
CA LEU A 319 0.12 0.87 19.36
C LEU A 319 0.72 2.21 19.81
N ALA A 320 0.14 2.86 20.82
CA ALA A 320 0.66 4.13 21.35
C ALA A 320 2.09 3.97 21.90
N GLU A 321 2.39 2.86 22.59
CA GLU A 321 3.74 2.53 23.04
C GLU A 321 4.69 2.26 21.86
N THR A 322 4.23 1.55 20.82
CA THR A 322 5.01 1.33 19.58
C THR A 322 5.41 2.64 18.92
N GLU A 323 4.49 3.61 18.86
CA GLU A 323 4.75 4.95 18.32
C GLU A 323 5.74 5.74 19.15
N ALA A 324 5.59 5.72 20.48
CA ALA A 324 6.51 6.39 21.38
C ALA A 324 7.93 5.81 21.25
N ILE A 325 8.07 4.48 21.17
CA ILE A 325 9.36 3.81 20.95
C ILE A 325 9.96 4.26 19.63
N ARG A 326 9.20 4.17 18.53
CA ARG A 326 9.66 4.60 17.20
C ARG A 326 10.14 6.05 17.20
N ALA A 327 9.38 6.96 17.79
CA ALA A 327 9.70 8.39 17.85
C ALA A 327 10.97 8.65 18.66
N VAL A 328 11.08 8.02 19.82
CA VAL A 328 12.22 8.13 20.73
C VAL A 328 13.51 7.55 20.14
N GLU A 329 13.42 6.43 19.43
CA GLU A 329 14.59 5.76 18.86
C GLU A 329 15.02 6.34 17.51
N GLY A 330 14.29 7.34 17.01
CA GLY A 330 14.59 8.01 15.74
C GLY A 330 14.42 7.11 14.53
N GLY A 331 13.58 6.08 14.65
CA GLY A 331 13.38 5.03 13.64
C GLY A 331 12.78 5.55 12.35
N THR A 332 13.51 5.43 11.24
CA THR A 332 13.03 5.82 9.91
C THR A 332 12.24 4.71 9.21
N GLY A 333 12.23 3.48 9.72
CA GLY A 333 11.46 2.36 9.16
C GLY A 333 10.04 2.25 9.72
N HIS A 334 9.43 1.10 9.44
CA HIS A 334 8.15 0.65 9.99
C HIS A 334 8.38 -0.10 11.31
N TYR A 335 7.49 0.08 12.27
CA TYR A 335 7.56 -0.54 13.59
C TYR A 335 6.25 -1.28 13.85
N THR A 336 6.33 -2.56 14.18
CA THR A 336 5.17 -3.34 14.60
C THR A 336 5.36 -3.85 16.02
N GLY A 337 4.46 -3.49 16.91
CA GLY A 337 4.31 -4.12 18.20
C GLY A 337 3.70 -5.50 18.06
N THR A 338 4.13 -6.46 18.87
CA THR A 338 3.46 -7.76 18.98
C THR A 338 3.57 -8.33 20.39
N ILE A 339 2.56 -9.09 20.80
CA ILE A 339 2.47 -9.71 22.13
C ILE A 339 1.94 -11.14 21.98
N ALA A 340 2.54 -12.08 22.72
CA ALA A 340 1.98 -13.42 22.90
C ALA A 340 1.25 -13.50 24.25
N GLY A 341 0.29 -14.43 24.36
CA GLY A 341 -0.47 -14.64 25.58
C GLY A 341 -1.73 -13.76 25.72
N PRO A 342 -2.21 -13.50 26.96
CA PRO A 342 -3.45 -12.76 27.20
C PRO A 342 -3.34 -11.30 26.78
N PHE A 343 -4.26 -10.85 25.94
CA PHE A 343 -4.38 -9.45 25.53
C PHE A 343 -5.86 -9.03 25.47
N THR A 344 -6.09 -7.74 25.38
CA THR A 344 -7.41 -7.12 25.24
C THR A 344 -7.41 -6.13 24.07
N GLY A 345 -8.60 -5.73 23.61
CA GLY A 345 -8.72 -4.84 22.45
C GLY A 345 -8.59 -5.57 21.10
N PRO A 346 -8.20 -4.84 20.04
CA PRO A 346 -8.22 -5.37 18.68
C PRO A 346 -7.06 -6.34 18.43
N PHE A 347 -7.25 -7.27 17.50
CA PHE A 347 -6.22 -8.24 17.11
C PHE A 347 -5.07 -7.59 16.34
N GLY A 348 -5.36 -6.50 15.64
CA GLY A 348 -4.39 -5.65 14.99
C GLY A 348 -4.94 -4.23 14.92
N VAL A 349 -4.05 -3.26 14.88
CA VAL A 349 -4.39 -1.85 14.69
C VAL A 349 -3.18 -1.12 14.12
N ALA A 350 -3.40 -0.19 13.20
CA ALA A 350 -2.33 0.52 12.53
C ALA A 350 -2.67 1.97 12.20
N LYS A 351 -1.65 2.77 11.94
CA LYS A 351 -1.79 4.14 11.43
C LYS A 351 -1.96 4.16 9.91
N THR A 352 -2.72 5.14 9.42
CA THR A 352 -2.96 5.38 7.99
C THR A 352 -2.77 6.86 7.62
N PRO A 353 -1.90 7.19 6.64
CA PRO A 353 -0.65 6.47 6.37
C PRO A 353 0.20 6.42 7.64
N GLY A 354 0.85 5.27 7.87
CA GLY A 354 1.54 5.02 9.13
C GLY A 354 2.89 4.36 8.97
N ARG A 355 3.73 4.48 10.00
CA ARG A 355 4.95 3.67 10.17
C ARG A 355 4.94 2.87 11.46
N SER A 356 3.76 2.75 12.05
CA SER A 356 3.53 2.07 13.32
C SER A 356 2.26 1.24 13.22
N SER A 357 2.34 0.04 13.76
CA SER A 357 1.22 -0.88 13.89
C SER A 357 1.39 -1.75 15.13
N PHE A 358 0.33 -2.41 15.53
CA PHE A 358 0.32 -3.50 16.49
C PHE A 358 -0.39 -4.68 15.86
N SER A 359 0.14 -5.90 16.05
CA SER A 359 -0.50 -7.13 15.59
C SER A 359 -0.23 -8.27 16.56
N ILE A 360 -1.24 -9.10 16.81
CA ILE A 360 -1.00 -10.43 17.39
C ILE A 360 -0.17 -11.30 16.42
N PRO A 361 0.45 -12.40 16.91
CA PRO A 361 1.16 -13.38 16.07
C PRO A 361 0.27 -14.13 15.07
N SER A 362 -0.16 -13.44 14.01
CA SER A 362 -0.95 -13.98 12.92
C SER A 362 -0.45 -13.40 11.61
N ALA A 363 -0.06 -14.26 10.67
CA ALA A 363 0.47 -13.81 9.38
C ALA A 363 -0.51 -12.93 8.61
N LEU A 364 -1.81 -13.24 8.69
CA LEU A 364 -2.85 -12.48 8.01
C LEU A 364 -3.09 -11.12 8.66
N VAL A 365 -3.13 -11.06 10.00
CA VAL A 365 -3.31 -9.79 10.72
C VAL A 365 -2.10 -8.90 10.50
N LEU A 366 -0.88 -9.43 10.63
CA LEU A 366 0.34 -8.65 10.39
C LEU A 366 0.38 -8.07 8.97
N ALA A 367 0.02 -8.86 7.95
CA ALA A 367 -0.05 -8.36 6.58
C ALA A 367 -1.14 -7.30 6.38
N HIS A 368 -2.29 -7.44 7.05
CA HIS A 368 -3.35 -6.45 7.03
C HIS A 368 -2.88 -5.12 7.66
N GLU A 369 -2.31 -5.17 8.88
CA GLU A 369 -1.85 -3.98 9.58
C GLU A 369 -0.68 -3.27 8.88
N LEU A 370 0.23 -4.04 8.28
CA LEU A 370 1.26 -3.48 7.41
C LEU A 370 0.68 -2.91 6.12
N GLY A 371 -0.48 -3.40 5.66
CA GLY A 371 -1.24 -2.79 4.57
C GLY A 371 -1.59 -1.33 4.85
N HIS A 372 -2.09 -1.01 6.05
CA HIS A 372 -2.35 0.39 6.45
C HIS A 372 -1.09 1.25 6.48
N ASN A 373 0.03 0.68 6.91
CA ASN A 373 1.34 1.34 6.82
C ASN A 373 1.79 1.61 5.36
N LEU A 374 1.21 0.89 4.39
CA LEU A 374 1.38 1.13 2.95
C LEU A 374 0.26 1.97 2.35
N ASN A 375 -0.46 2.73 3.18
CA ASN A 375 -1.56 3.62 2.79
C ASN A 375 -2.70 2.86 2.09
N LEU A 376 -3.06 1.69 2.61
CA LEU A 376 -4.25 0.97 2.21
C LEU A 376 -5.38 1.23 3.19
N ASP A 377 -6.56 1.55 2.67
CA ASP A 377 -7.80 1.66 3.44
C ASP A 377 -8.52 0.31 3.47
N HIS A 378 -9.56 0.20 4.29
CA HIS A 378 -10.40 -0.98 4.30
C HIS A 378 -11.14 -1.18 2.98
N ALA A 379 -11.17 -2.43 2.55
CA ALA A 379 -12.08 -2.85 1.49
C ALA A 379 -13.45 -3.20 2.09
N PRO A 380 -14.56 -2.96 1.36
CA PRO A 380 -15.88 -3.34 1.79
C PRO A 380 -16.01 -4.86 2.00
N CYS A 381 -17.08 -5.24 2.69
CA CYS A 381 -17.42 -6.63 2.97
C CYS A 381 -18.94 -6.75 2.98
N GLY A 382 -19.51 -7.35 1.93
CA GLY A 382 -20.96 -7.50 1.77
C GLY A 382 -21.66 -6.24 1.23
N THR A 383 -22.96 -6.10 1.52
CA THR A 383 -23.82 -5.03 0.98
C THR A 383 -24.41 -4.15 2.08
N PRO A 384 -24.49 -2.81 1.91
CA PRO A 384 -24.02 -2.03 0.75
C PRO A 384 -22.49 -1.84 0.76
N GLY A 385 -21.91 -1.84 -0.44
CA GLY A 385 -20.47 -1.61 -0.62
C GLY A 385 -20.01 -0.18 -0.37
N ASP A 386 -18.70 0.03 -0.41
CA ASP A 386 -18.07 1.36 -0.44
C ASP A 386 -17.98 1.84 -1.90
N PRO A 387 -18.57 3.00 -2.27
CA PRO A 387 -18.46 3.55 -3.61
C PRO A 387 -17.05 4.02 -4.02
N LEU A 388 -16.14 4.20 -3.06
CA LEU A 388 -14.74 4.57 -3.32
C LEU A 388 -13.88 3.36 -3.68
N TYR A 389 -14.26 2.18 -3.22
CA TYR A 389 -13.58 0.94 -3.58
C TYR A 389 -14.14 0.39 -4.91
N PRO A 390 -13.28 0.00 -5.87
CA PRO A 390 -13.71 -0.33 -7.23
C PRO A 390 -14.59 -1.59 -7.33
N TYR A 391 -14.56 -2.46 -6.32
CA TYR A 391 -15.34 -3.71 -6.30
C TYR A 391 -16.32 -3.70 -5.12
N PRO A 392 -17.60 -3.34 -5.33
CA PRO A 392 -18.52 -3.02 -4.23
C PRO A 392 -18.72 -4.12 -3.18
N ASP A 393 -18.48 -5.39 -3.51
CA ASP A 393 -18.60 -6.52 -2.60
C ASP A 393 -17.30 -6.85 -1.83
N GLY A 394 -16.22 -6.10 -2.09
CA GLY A 394 -14.89 -6.34 -1.52
C GLY A 394 -14.08 -7.39 -2.27
N SER A 395 -14.53 -7.82 -3.45
CA SER A 395 -13.81 -8.80 -4.25
C SER A 395 -12.42 -8.33 -4.68
N ILE A 396 -11.56 -9.28 -5.04
CA ILE A 396 -10.18 -8.98 -5.46
C ILE A 396 -10.06 -8.47 -6.90
N GLY A 397 -11.13 -8.57 -7.70
CA GLY A 397 -11.25 -8.00 -9.05
C GLY A 397 -10.39 -8.60 -10.15
N ALA A 398 -9.31 -9.28 -9.79
CA ALA A 398 -8.43 -10.03 -10.67
C ALA A 398 -8.13 -11.41 -10.06
N TRP A 399 -7.60 -12.34 -10.86
CA TRP A 399 -7.17 -13.61 -10.32
C TRP A 399 -5.97 -13.39 -9.38
N GLY A 400 -5.96 -14.05 -8.23
CA GLY A 400 -4.76 -14.15 -7.41
C GLY A 400 -3.93 -15.38 -7.79
N TYR A 401 -2.62 -15.34 -7.55
CA TYR A 401 -1.75 -16.49 -7.72
C TYR A 401 -0.84 -16.69 -6.50
N ASP A 402 -1.01 -17.82 -5.84
CA ASP A 402 -0.19 -18.26 -4.72
C ASP A 402 0.91 -19.19 -5.21
N SER A 403 2.12 -18.66 -5.32
CA SER A 403 3.30 -19.40 -5.79
C SER A 403 3.72 -20.52 -4.84
N ARG A 404 3.36 -20.44 -3.55
CA ARG A 404 3.73 -21.46 -2.55
C ARG A 404 3.00 -22.78 -2.76
N PHE A 405 1.76 -22.69 -3.24
CA PHE A 405 0.88 -23.84 -3.46
C PHE A 405 0.51 -24.02 -4.95
N GLU A 406 1.10 -23.22 -5.84
CA GLU A 406 0.75 -23.16 -7.27
C GLU A 406 -0.77 -23.07 -7.50
N ARG A 407 -1.44 -22.21 -6.73
CA ARG A 407 -2.90 -22.13 -6.67
C ARG A 407 -3.40 -20.78 -7.16
N LEU A 408 -4.51 -20.80 -7.90
CA LEU A 408 -5.25 -19.60 -8.29
C LEU A 408 -6.34 -19.25 -7.28
N TRP A 409 -6.56 -17.95 -7.10
CA TRP A 409 -7.61 -17.37 -6.28
C TRP A 409 -8.64 -16.67 -7.18
N PRO A 410 -9.91 -17.10 -7.17
CA PRO A 410 -10.94 -16.58 -8.07
C PRO A 410 -11.37 -15.17 -7.67
N PRO A 411 -11.55 -14.24 -8.64
CA PRO A 411 -11.98 -12.88 -8.33
C PRO A 411 -13.34 -12.82 -7.64
N ASP A 412 -14.28 -13.69 -8.02
CA ASP A 412 -15.68 -13.62 -7.58
C ASP A 412 -15.95 -14.33 -6.23
N ASP A 413 -14.98 -15.05 -5.68
CA ASP A 413 -15.11 -15.82 -4.42
C ASP A 413 -13.88 -15.63 -3.52
N SER A 414 -13.27 -14.45 -3.62
CA SER A 414 -12.12 -14.05 -2.80
C SER A 414 -12.22 -12.56 -2.53
N TYR A 415 -11.93 -12.19 -1.29
CA TYR A 415 -12.06 -10.82 -0.80
C TYR A 415 -10.70 -10.21 -0.56
N ASP A 416 -10.62 -8.89 -0.65
CA ASP A 416 -9.38 -8.17 -0.46
C ASP A 416 -8.72 -8.45 0.91
N LEU A 417 -7.39 -8.39 0.98
CA LEU A 417 -6.61 -8.49 2.22
C LEU A 417 -7.10 -7.52 3.30
N MET A 418 -7.48 -6.32 2.88
CA MET A 418 -8.01 -5.23 3.69
C MET A 418 -9.52 -5.35 3.95
N SER A 419 -10.15 -6.47 3.57
CA SER A 419 -11.55 -6.76 3.89
C SER A 419 -11.67 -7.58 5.18
N TYR A 420 -12.82 -7.44 5.84
CA TYR A 420 -13.25 -8.32 6.92
C TYR A 420 -13.86 -9.63 6.44
N CYS A 421 -14.21 -9.72 5.16
CA CYS A 421 -14.73 -10.93 4.54
C CYS A 421 -13.61 -11.93 4.28
N GLY A 422 -13.98 -13.21 4.12
CA GLY A 422 -13.05 -14.28 3.77
C GLY A 422 -13.63 -15.19 2.70
N PRO A 423 -12.78 -15.90 1.96
CA PRO A 423 -11.33 -16.01 2.17
C PRO A 423 -10.56 -14.82 1.55
N LYS A 424 -9.38 -14.49 2.10
CA LYS A 424 -8.66 -13.23 1.80
C LYS A 424 -7.49 -13.41 0.83
N TRP A 425 -7.37 -12.49 -0.12
CA TRP A 425 -6.25 -12.31 -1.03
C TRP A 425 -6.12 -10.83 -1.40
N ILE A 426 -4.96 -10.33 -1.83
CA ILE A 426 -4.86 -8.91 -2.20
C ILE A 426 -5.57 -8.65 -3.55
N SER A 427 -6.37 -7.59 -3.63
CA SER A 427 -6.92 -7.15 -4.91
C SER A 427 -5.85 -6.53 -5.80
N ASP A 428 -6.12 -6.48 -7.09
CA ASP A 428 -5.32 -5.69 -8.01
C ASP A 428 -5.33 -4.20 -7.67
N HIS A 429 -6.40 -3.70 -7.02
CA HIS A 429 -6.52 -2.31 -6.60
C HIS A 429 -5.51 -1.95 -5.50
N HIS A 430 -5.57 -2.67 -4.39
CA HIS A 430 -4.73 -2.42 -3.22
C HIS A 430 -3.28 -2.82 -3.48
N PHE A 431 -3.02 -3.85 -4.28
CA PHE A 431 -1.66 -4.16 -4.69
C PHE A 431 -1.02 -2.99 -5.43
N GLU A 432 -1.72 -2.40 -6.42
CA GLU A 432 -1.21 -1.23 -7.14
C GLU A 432 -1.04 0.00 -6.24
N GLN A 433 -1.97 0.26 -5.31
CA GLN A 433 -1.86 1.38 -4.37
C GLN A 433 -0.62 1.25 -3.47
N ALA A 434 -0.47 0.09 -2.82
CA ALA A 434 0.71 -0.20 -2.01
C ALA A 434 1.99 -0.09 -2.85
N PHE A 435 1.97 -0.61 -4.08
CA PHE A 435 3.12 -0.54 -4.98
C PHE A 435 3.54 0.91 -5.29
N ARG A 436 2.58 1.78 -5.59
CA ARG A 436 2.84 3.21 -5.84
C ARG A 436 3.36 3.92 -4.60
N PHE A 437 2.76 3.64 -3.43
CA PHE A 437 3.21 4.17 -2.16
C PHE A 437 4.67 3.79 -1.88
N ARG A 438 5.00 2.50 -2.05
CA ARG A 438 6.36 1.97 -1.86
C ARG A 438 7.38 2.67 -2.74
N VAL A 439 7.09 2.84 -4.03
CA VAL A 439 7.99 3.53 -4.96
C VAL A 439 8.21 4.99 -4.54
N ALA A 440 7.16 5.70 -4.11
CA ALA A 440 7.26 7.10 -3.69
C ALA A 440 7.97 7.28 -2.32
N ASP A 441 7.71 6.41 -1.34
CA ASP A 441 8.27 6.50 0.02
C ASP A 441 9.80 6.35 0.03
N GLY A 442 10.37 5.60 -0.92
CA GLY A 442 11.82 5.45 -1.09
C GLY A 442 12.56 6.69 -1.56
N ASP A 443 11.86 7.67 -2.16
CA ASP A 443 12.43 8.90 -2.70
C ASP A 443 12.41 10.06 -1.68
N ALA A 444 11.91 9.84 -0.46
CA ALA A 444 11.87 10.87 0.58
C ALA A 444 13.31 11.27 1.00
N PRO A 445 13.69 12.56 0.87
CA PRO A 445 15.03 13.00 1.23
C PRO A 445 15.26 12.79 2.72
N GLY A 446 16.17 11.87 3.06
CA GLY A 446 16.68 11.70 4.41
C GLY A 446 17.28 13.02 4.89
N THR A 447 16.57 13.74 5.75
CA THR A 447 17.05 15.00 6.31
C THR A 447 18.24 14.73 7.24
N ALA A 448 19.23 15.60 7.07
CA ALA A 448 20.59 15.56 7.58
C ALA A 448 20.79 15.04 9.03
N THR A 449 21.79 14.16 9.14
CA THR A 449 22.88 14.00 10.12
C THR A 449 23.04 15.00 11.30
N ALA A 450 22.00 15.30 12.07
CA ALA A 450 22.16 15.81 13.44
C ALA A 450 22.20 14.64 14.44
N GLY A 451 23.03 14.78 15.49
CA GLY A 451 23.07 13.84 16.61
C GLY A 451 21.77 13.86 17.42
N PRO A 452 21.62 12.98 18.42
CA PRO A 452 20.48 13.06 19.34
C PRO A 452 20.51 14.40 20.08
N ASP A 453 19.41 15.13 20.04
CA ASP A 453 19.22 16.37 20.80
C ASP A 453 18.43 16.07 22.07
N ARG A 454 18.73 16.83 23.13
CA ARG A 454 17.94 16.80 24.35
C ARG A 454 16.54 17.32 24.04
N SER A 455 15.56 16.44 24.14
CA SER A 455 14.21 16.66 23.64
C SER A 455 13.16 16.22 24.65
N LEU A 456 11.92 16.65 24.43
CA LEU A 456 10.76 16.32 25.23
C LEU A 456 9.85 15.39 24.42
N LEU A 457 9.69 14.14 24.88
CA LEU A 457 8.66 13.23 24.40
C LEU A 457 7.30 13.74 24.90
N LEU A 458 6.44 14.07 23.94
CA LEU A 458 5.06 14.46 24.14
C LEU A 458 4.17 13.45 23.43
N TRP A 459 3.26 12.84 24.15
CA TRP A 459 2.41 11.78 23.62
C TRP A 459 1.10 11.72 24.38
N GLY A 460 0.11 11.15 23.73
CA GLY A 460 -1.27 11.17 24.18
C GLY A 460 -2.18 10.88 23.00
N GLY A 461 -3.42 11.36 23.08
CA GLY A 461 -4.38 11.06 22.04
C GLY A 461 -5.80 11.41 22.39
N ILE A 462 -6.73 10.70 21.76
CA ILE A 462 -8.17 10.76 22.00
C ILE A 462 -8.61 9.43 22.56
N GLY A 463 -9.30 9.46 23.70
CA GLY A 463 -9.89 8.27 24.33
C GLY A 463 -11.16 7.83 23.62
N SER A 464 -11.70 6.67 24.02
CA SER A 464 -12.99 6.18 23.49
C SER A 464 -14.18 7.07 23.85
N ASP A 465 -14.03 7.94 24.83
CA ASP A 465 -15.01 8.96 25.21
C ASP A 465 -14.90 10.24 24.36
N GLY A 466 -14.00 10.25 23.36
CA GLY A 466 -13.71 11.41 22.52
C GLY A 466 -12.94 12.52 23.25
N GLN A 467 -12.52 12.29 24.50
CA GLN A 467 -11.78 13.29 25.27
C GLN A 467 -10.28 13.21 24.96
N PRO A 468 -9.61 14.36 24.78
CA PRO A 468 -8.17 14.38 24.71
C PRO A 468 -7.55 13.86 26.02
N TYR A 469 -6.42 13.16 25.90
CA TYR A 469 -5.58 12.79 27.03
C TYR A 469 -4.11 13.03 26.70
N LEU A 470 -3.33 13.26 27.75
CA LEU A 470 -1.87 13.30 27.70
C LEU A 470 -1.32 12.22 28.63
N GLU A 471 -0.29 11.53 28.15
CA GLU A 471 0.56 10.71 28.99
C GLU A 471 1.65 11.59 29.63
N PRO A 472 2.28 11.13 30.73
CA PRO A 472 3.40 11.85 31.31
C PRO A 472 4.48 12.15 30.27
N ALA A 473 5.02 13.38 30.32
CA ALA A 473 6.06 13.80 29.42
C ALA A 473 7.42 13.31 29.93
N PHE A 474 8.33 13.01 29.01
CA PHE A 474 9.66 12.53 29.34
C PHE A 474 10.72 13.29 28.58
N VAL A 475 11.80 13.56 29.28
CA VAL A 475 13.03 14.05 28.65
C VAL A 475 13.74 12.88 28.03
N VAL A 476 14.12 13.03 26.76
CA VAL A 476 14.76 11.97 25.98
C VAL A 476 15.89 12.57 25.16
N ASP A 477 16.99 11.84 24.99
CA ASP A 477 18.00 12.18 23.99
C ASP A 477 17.61 11.49 22.68
N ALA A 478 16.85 12.20 21.86
CA ALA A 478 16.26 11.67 20.64
C ALA A 478 16.22 12.73 19.56
N ARG A 479 16.21 12.30 18.30
CA ARG A 479 16.03 13.23 17.19
C ARG A 479 14.63 13.85 17.24
N PRO A 480 14.49 15.16 16.98
CA PRO A 480 13.18 15.78 16.90
C PRO A 480 12.26 15.09 15.89
N VAL A 481 11.06 14.77 16.32
CA VAL A 481 9.95 14.23 15.51
C VAL A 481 8.78 15.17 15.75
N LEU A 482 8.69 16.20 14.90
CA LEU A 482 7.64 17.21 14.98
C LEU A 482 6.43 16.79 14.13
N PRO A 483 5.21 17.19 14.50
CA PRO A 483 4.06 16.97 13.65
C PRO A 483 4.19 17.70 12.31
N GLU A 484 3.51 17.18 11.30
CA GLU A 484 3.22 17.96 10.10
C GLU A 484 2.33 19.16 10.47
N SER A 485 2.65 20.33 9.92
CA SER A 485 1.93 21.56 10.24
C SER A 485 0.52 21.55 9.66
N GLY A 486 -0.51 21.77 10.48
CA GLY A 486 -1.91 21.88 10.03
C GLY A 486 -2.90 21.35 11.07
N GLY A 487 -4.17 21.15 10.69
CA GLY A 487 -5.16 20.45 11.53
C GLY A 487 -5.76 21.24 12.71
N ASP A 488 -6.75 20.61 13.35
CA ASP A 488 -7.59 21.23 14.39
C ASP A 488 -7.09 21.00 15.82
N TYR A 489 -6.07 20.16 16.00
CA TYR A 489 -5.46 19.91 17.30
C TYR A 489 -4.22 20.78 17.49
N ARG A 490 -3.99 21.19 18.73
CA ARG A 490 -2.82 21.96 19.14
C ARG A 490 -2.23 21.39 20.41
N ILE A 491 -0.91 21.22 20.41
CA ILE A 491 -0.13 20.97 21.62
C ILE A 491 0.74 22.20 21.91
N ALA A 492 0.54 22.80 23.08
CA ALA A 492 1.20 24.03 23.47
C ALA A 492 1.80 23.92 24.88
N GLY A 493 3.06 24.31 25.01
CA GLY A 493 3.72 24.49 26.30
C GLY A 493 3.65 25.94 26.73
N ARG A 494 3.37 26.19 28.01
CA ARG A 494 3.25 27.55 28.57
C ARG A 494 3.98 27.70 29.90
N THR A 495 4.35 28.94 30.18
CA THR A 495 4.84 29.38 31.47
C THR A 495 3.72 29.51 32.50
N ALA A 496 4.08 29.66 33.78
CA ALA A 496 3.11 29.79 34.88
C ALA A 496 2.22 31.04 34.76
N ASP A 497 2.71 32.11 34.14
CA ASP A 497 1.95 33.33 33.83
C ASP A 497 1.20 33.25 32.48
N GLY A 498 1.26 32.10 31.80
CA GLY A 498 0.49 31.80 30.59
C GLY A 498 1.18 32.21 29.28
N ALA A 499 2.40 32.72 29.31
CA ALA A 499 3.19 32.98 28.10
C ALA A 499 3.47 31.68 27.35
N LYS A 500 3.46 31.76 26.01
CA LYS A 500 3.55 30.58 25.14
C LYS A 500 5.02 30.28 24.81
N LEU A 501 5.46 29.06 25.10
CA LEU A 501 6.82 28.58 24.87
C LEU A 501 6.96 27.88 23.52
N PHE A 502 6.01 27.00 23.21
CA PHE A 502 5.84 26.39 21.90
C PHE A 502 4.35 26.16 21.60
N ASP A 503 4.00 26.00 20.33
CA ASP A 503 2.63 25.82 19.84
C ASP A 503 2.67 25.09 18.51
N LEU A 504 2.32 23.81 18.54
CA LEU A 504 2.36 22.94 17.38
C LEU A 504 0.92 22.57 17.02
N ALA A 505 0.48 23.01 15.84
CA ALA A 505 -0.78 22.59 15.27
C ALA A 505 -0.56 21.31 14.46
N PHE A 506 -1.44 20.32 14.65
CA PHE A 506 -1.39 19.06 13.92
C PHE A 506 -2.78 18.48 13.65
N ALA A 507 -2.89 17.64 12.62
CA ALA A 507 -4.01 16.72 12.46
C ALA A 507 -3.76 15.48 13.33
N MET A 508 -4.77 15.02 14.07
CA MET A 508 -4.63 13.80 14.84
C MET A 508 -4.38 12.63 13.87
N PRO A 509 -3.32 11.81 14.06
CA PRO A 509 -3.01 10.78 13.09
C PRO A 509 -4.14 9.73 13.05
N GLU A 510 -4.61 9.43 11.85
CA GLU A 510 -5.69 8.49 11.61
C GLU A 510 -5.24 7.07 11.99
N VAL A 511 -6.12 6.36 12.69
CA VAL A 511 -5.93 4.96 13.06
C VAL A 511 -6.94 4.15 12.26
N ALA A 512 -6.44 3.17 11.50
CA ALA A 512 -7.29 2.20 10.86
C ALA A 512 -8.16 1.49 11.90
N ASP A 513 -9.43 1.28 11.57
CA ASP A 513 -10.45 0.73 12.49
C ASP A 513 -10.67 1.55 13.77
N GLY A 514 -10.24 2.81 13.76
CA GLY A 514 -10.42 3.71 14.89
C GLY A 514 -11.88 3.76 15.33
N ASP A 515 -12.14 3.41 16.58
CA ASP A 515 -13.44 3.55 17.24
C ASP A 515 -13.67 4.99 17.76
N GLY A 516 -12.98 5.96 17.15
CA GLY A 516 -12.81 7.32 17.65
C GLY A 516 -11.55 7.52 18.50
N ARG A 517 -10.88 6.43 18.91
CA ARG A 517 -9.56 6.51 19.53
C ARG A 517 -8.49 6.89 18.54
N ALA A 518 -7.54 7.69 19.00
CA ALA A 518 -6.32 8.02 18.28
C ALA A 518 -5.19 8.29 19.26
N ASN A 519 -3.96 8.28 18.77
CA ASN A 519 -2.76 8.58 19.54
C ASN A 519 -1.73 9.33 18.68
N PHE A 520 -0.77 9.98 19.34
CA PHE A 520 0.39 10.60 18.70
C PHE A 520 1.59 10.48 19.63
N ALA A 521 2.79 10.55 19.04
CA ALA A 521 4.04 10.72 19.76
C ALA A 521 4.96 11.69 19.02
N PHE A 522 5.34 12.78 19.69
CA PHE A 522 6.25 13.80 19.18
C PHE A 522 7.49 13.91 20.06
N VAL A 523 8.61 14.25 19.45
CA VAL A 523 9.86 14.56 20.15
C VAL A 523 10.20 16.01 19.83
N VAL A 524 10.00 16.90 20.80
CA VAL A 524 10.16 18.35 20.61
C VAL A 524 11.51 18.80 21.19
N PRO A 525 12.35 19.53 20.43
CA PRO A 525 13.66 19.97 20.92
C PRO A 525 13.53 20.90 22.12
N VAL A 526 14.24 20.60 23.20
CA VAL A 526 14.23 21.43 24.41
C VAL A 526 15.20 22.58 24.22
N LEU A 527 14.69 23.81 24.24
CA LEU A 527 15.52 25.01 24.20
C LEU A 527 15.71 25.55 25.62
N ALA A 528 16.94 25.99 25.92
CA ALA A 528 17.30 26.51 27.24
C ALA A 528 16.39 27.65 27.73
N ALA A 529 15.79 28.41 26.80
CA ALA A 529 14.90 29.50 27.09
C ALA A 529 13.52 29.08 27.65
N TRP A 530 13.09 27.82 27.46
CA TRP A 530 11.78 27.36 27.93
C TRP A 530 11.83 26.16 28.88
N ALA A 531 12.95 25.44 28.93
CA ALA A 531 13.11 24.28 29.80
C ALA A 531 12.86 24.58 31.29
N ASN A 532 13.26 25.76 31.76
CA ASN A 532 13.10 26.18 33.16
C ASN A 532 11.74 26.83 33.45
N ASP A 533 11.05 27.31 32.41
CA ASP A 533 9.84 28.10 32.56
C ASP A 533 8.57 27.30 32.22
N LEU A 534 8.71 26.08 31.66
CA LEU A 534 7.57 25.22 31.31
C LEU A 534 6.78 24.80 32.55
N ALA A 535 5.55 25.30 32.66
CA ALA A 535 4.66 25.02 33.78
C ALA A 535 3.50 24.08 33.43
N ASN A 536 3.02 24.13 32.19
CA ASN A 536 1.98 23.22 31.70
C ASN A 536 2.13 22.95 30.19
N ILE A 537 1.58 21.81 29.77
CA ILE A 537 1.42 21.39 28.39
C ILE A 537 -0.06 21.11 28.18
N THR A 538 -0.68 21.79 27.22
CA THR A 538 -2.09 21.58 26.89
C THR A 538 -2.21 21.00 25.49
N LEU A 539 -2.87 19.85 25.40
CA LEU A 539 -3.47 19.34 24.17
C LEU A 539 -4.89 19.90 24.08
N SER A 540 -5.20 20.61 23.01
CA SER A 540 -6.54 21.18 22.76
C SER A 540 -7.00 20.84 21.34
N GLY A 541 -8.30 20.66 21.16
CA GLY A 541 -8.89 20.45 19.84
C GLY A 541 -10.39 20.17 19.92
N PRO A 542 -10.98 19.61 18.86
CA PRO A 542 -12.34 19.08 18.89
C PRO A 542 -12.51 18.11 20.05
N GLY A 543 -13.53 18.32 20.89
CA GLY A 543 -13.82 17.48 22.05
C GLY A 543 -13.30 17.99 23.40
N GLY A 544 -12.42 19.01 23.42
CA GLY A 544 -11.98 19.66 24.65
C GLY A 544 -10.48 19.87 24.74
N SER A 545 -9.93 19.77 25.95
CA SER A 545 -8.51 19.88 26.19
C SER A 545 -8.04 19.03 27.37
N ALA A 546 -6.86 18.43 27.24
CA ALA A 546 -6.12 17.84 28.34
C ALA A 546 -4.93 18.72 28.68
N THR A 547 -4.73 18.98 29.97
CA THR A 547 -3.55 19.71 30.45
C THR A 547 -2.74 18.79 31.34
N LEU A 548 -1.45 18.70 31.02
CA LEU A 548 -0.41 18.09 31.84
C LEU A 548 0.31 19.21 32.57
N ASP A 549 0.43 19.10 33.88
CA ASP A 549 1.14 20.03 34.76
C ASP A 549 1.92 19.27 35.84
N GLU A 550 2.57 19.99 36.76
CA GLU A 550 3.28 19.38 37.89
C GLU A 550 2.35 18.67 38.90
N GLY A 551 1.04 18.98 38.88
CA GLY A 551 0.04 18.39 39.78
C GLY A 551 -0.58 17.09 39.26
N THR A 552 -0.28 16.69 38.02
CA THR A 552 -0.90 15.54 37.34
C THR A 552 -0.33 14.20 37.84
N ASP A 553 -0.94 13.60 38.85
CA ASP A 553 -0.45 12.37 39.50
C ASP A 553 -0.73 11.08 38.70
N ARG A 554 -0.16 10.95 37.50
CA ARG A 554 -0.11 9.72 36.71
C ARG A 554 1.32 9.16 36.72
N PRO A 555 1.68 8.27 37.66
CA PRO A 555 3.03 7.74 37.70
C PRO A 555 3.31 6.89 36.45
N MET A 556 4.45 7.13 35.84
CA MET A 556 4.95 6.30 34.76
C MET A 556 6.47 6.23 34.82
N THR A 557 7.01 5.09 34.41
CA THR A 557 8.46 4.88 34.29
C THR A 557 8.81 4.31 32.93
N ILE A 558 9.79 4.92 32.29
CA ILE A 558 10.44 4.40 31.08
C ILE A 558 11.82 3.90 31.47
N LEU A 559 12.10 2.62 31.18
CA LEU A 559 13.43 2.05 31.36
C LEU A 559 14.17 1.99 30.04
N ARG A 560 15.47 2.31 30.03
CA ARG A 560 16.32 2.23 28.84
C ARG A 560 17.61 1.47 29.13
N ASP A 561 18.12 0.82 28.10
CA ASP A 561 19.48 0.32 28.12
C ASP A 561 20.45 1.50 27.91
N PRO A 562 21.41 1.75 28.82
CA PRO A 562 22.31 2.90 28.72
C PRO A 562 23.36 2.78 27.61
N ARG A 563 23.56 1.58 27.04
CA ARG A 563 24.52 1.34 25.95
C ARG A 563 23.87 1.47 24.59
N SER A 564 22.69 0.88 24.40
CA SER A 564 21.97 0.94 23.13
C SER A 564 21.05 2.16 23.04
N GLY A 565 20.63 2.72 24.17
CA GLY A 565 19.63 3.80 24.25
C GLY A 565 18.19 3.33 24.05
N GLN A 566 17.99 2.04 23.76
CA GLN A 566 16.69 1.45 23.44
C GLN A 566 15.77 1.38 24.65
N VAL A 567 14.47 1.50 24.39
CA VAL A 567 13.46 1.38 25.43
C VAL A 567 13.26 -0.08 25.81
N ARG A 568 13.19 -0.35 27.11
CA ARG A 568 13.07 -1.70 27.68
C ARG A 568 11.83 -1.90 28.52
N ALA A 569 11.20 -0.82 28.99
CA ALA A 569 9.92 -0.91 29.66
C ALA A 569 9.11 0.38 29.61
N PHE A 570 7.78 0.24 29.61
CA PHE A 570 6.78 1.27 29.93
C PHE A 570 5.90 0.78 31.09
N LEU A 571 6.04 1.39 32.27
CA LEU A 571 5.39 0.92 33.50
C LEU A 571 4.54 2.04 34.13
N ARG A 572 3.23 1.83 34.26
CA ARG A 572 2.27 2.82 34.80
C ARG A 572 1.89 2.61 36.29
N ASP A 573 2.17 1.43 36.85
CA ASP A 573 1.94 1.14 38.27
C ASP A 573 3.07 0.24 38.82
N GLN A 574 3.77 0.69 39.86
CA GLN A 574 5.12 0.23 40.22
C GLN A 574 5.20 -0.63 41.50
N ALA A 575 4.14 -1.33 41.90
CA ALA A 575 4.22 -2.11 43.14
C ALA A 575 4.98 -3.47 42.99
N SER A 576 5.09 -4.05 41.80
CA SER A 576 5.67 -5.42 41.62
C SER A 576 6.51 -5.65 40.36
N THR A 577 6.58 -4.68 39.44
CA THR A 577 7.05 -4.86 38.05
C THR A 577 8.57 -4.94 37.87
N LEU A 578 9.36 -4.46 38.82
CA LEU A 578 10.83 -4.54 38.77
C LEU A 578 11.38 -5.97 38.95
N GLN A 579 10.60 -6.88 39.56
CA GLN A 579 11.03 -8.25 39.83
C GLN A 579 10.83 -9.18 38.62
N VAL A 580 9.74 -9.02 37.86
CA VAL A 580 9.42 -9.86 36.70
C VAL A 580 10.28 -9.52 35.48
N ALA A 581 10.60 -8.23 35.28
CA ALA A 581 11.54 -7.79 34.25
C ALA A 581 12.98 -8.33 34.46
N ALA A 582 13.36 -8.55 35.72
CA ALA A 582 14.62 -9.17 36.10
C ALA A 582 14.66 -10.67 35.72
N ASP A 583 13.54 -11.38 35.92
CA ASP A 583 13.44 -12.83 35.75
C ASP A 583 13.27 -13.23 34.27
N ALA A 584 12.61 -12.40 33.45
CA ALA A 584 12.41 -12.67 32.02
C ALA A 584 13.69 -12.58 31.17
N ALA A 585 14.73 -11.86 31.64
CA ALA A 585 15.92 -11.56 30.84
C ALA A 585 17.05 -12.61 30.90
N GLY A 586 17.03 -13.58 31.84
CA GLY A 586 17.97 -14.71 31.87
C GLY A 586 19.47 -14.41 31.85
N LYS A 587 19.87 -13.14 31.96
CA LYS A 587 21.24 -12.62 31.96
C LYS A 587 21.27 -11.57 33.05
N GLY A 588 22.01 -11.83 34.12
CA GLY A 588 22.09 -10.93 35.28
C GLY A 588 22.31 -9.49 34.82
N PHE A 589 21.53 -8.55 35.39
CA PHE A 589 21.60 -7.12 35.13
C PHE A 589 23.06 -6.68 34.96
N ALA A 590 23.47 -6.51 33.71
CA ALA A 590 24.77 -5.94 33.42
C ALA A 590 24.64 -4.42 33.57
N ARG A 591 25.00 -3.89 34.75
CA ARG A 591 25.17 -2.45 35.05
C ARG A 591 23.97 -1.54 34.71
N GLU A 592 23.24 -1.13 35.76
CA GLU A 592 22.44 0.11 35.90
C GLU A 592 21.63 0.54 34.66
N MET A 593 20.40 0.03 34.52
CA MET A 593 19.40 0.56 33.59
C MET A 593 19.11 2.04 33.88
N GLU A 594 18.94 2.86 32.85
CA GLU A 594 18.49 4.25 33.03
C GLU A 594 16.97 4.26 33.23
N ALA A 595 16.50 4.91 34.30
CA ALA A 595 15.09 4.98 34.63
C ALA A 595 14.61 6.43 34.63
N LEU A 596 13.64 6.71 33.75
CA LEU A 596 12.97 8.00 33.68
C LEU A 596 11.63 7.87 34.39
N PHE A 597 11.45 8.62 35.49
CA PHE A 597 10.22 8.63 36.28
C PHE A 597 9.50 9.95 36.05
N SER A 598 8.22 9.89 35.72
CA SER A 598 7.39 11.08 35.56
C SER A 598 6.01 10.88 36.21
N ARG A 599 5.54 11.93 36.89
CA ARG A 599 4.17 12.09 37.43
C ARG A 599 3.61 13.42 36.94
N GLY A 600 3.79 13.74 35.66
CA GLY A 600 3.47 15.06 35.12
C GLY A 600 4.51 15.57 34.12
N ILE A 601 4.85 16.86 34.26
CA ILE A 601 5.97 17.48 33.53
C ILE A 601 7.27 17.24 34.29
N PRO A 602 8.33 16.70 33.64
CA PRO A 602 9.62 16.54 34.28
C PRO A 602 10.28 17.91 34.47
N GLY A 603 10.52 18.32 35.72
CA GLY A 603 11.24 19.56 36.05
C GLY A 603 12.69 19.55 35.55
N ALA A 604 13.34 20.72 35.42
CA ALA A 604 14.69 20.93 34.85
C ALA A 604 15.81 20.00 35.36
N ASP A 605 15.65 19.43 36.57
CA ASP A 605 16.60 18.54 37.24
C ASP A 605 16.22 17.04 37.20
N ALA A 606 15.02 16.68 36.72
CA ALA A 606 14.55 15.29 36.59
C ALA A 606 15.12 14.54 35.37
N TRP A 607 16.12 15.11 34.69
CA TRP A 607 16.53 14.77 33.33
C TRP A 607 17.61 13.69 33.30
N ARG A 608 17.27 12.48 33.76
CA ARG A 608 18.14 11.32 34.09
C ARG A 608 18.53 11.27 35.56
N ARG A 609 18.15 10.19 36.24
CA ARG A 609 18.77 9.75 37.49
C ARG A 609 19.20 8.31 37.36
#